data_AF-A0A528TN92-F1
#
_entry.id   AF-A0A528TN92-F1
#
_cell.length_a   1.000
_cell.length_b   1.000
_cell.length_c   1.000
_cell.angle_alpha   90.00
_cell.angle_beta   90.00
_cell.angle_gamma   90.00
#
_symmetry.space_group_name_H-M   'P 1'
#
loop_
_entity.id
_entity.type
_entity.pdbx_description
1 polymer ?
#
loop_
_entity_poly.entity_id
_entity_poly.type
_entity_poly.pdbx_seq_one_letter_code
_entity_poly.pdbx_strand_id
1 'polypeptide(L)'
;DRRLAKVELRLGDVVVLQGNATTMPETLRGLGCLPLAERPILLGSVRKGIVPVAILALAMLTTAVGLLPVPVAFFAAAVGIVLFKVIPLRDVYQSLDGPILVMLAILIPVSDSLRTTGATALVAAELARFGTILPAPGALTLILVAAMAVTPFLNNAATVLV
;
A
#
# COMPACT_ATOMS: atom_id res chain seq x y z
N ASP A 1 13.47 38.54 -12.98
CA ASP A 1 14.16 37.24 -13.17
C ASP A 1 15.67 37.34 -12.99
N ARG A 2 16.21 36.85 -11.87
CA ARG A 2 17.67 36.71 -11.70
C ARG A 2 18.10 35.38 -12.35
N ARG A 3 18.97 35.44 -13.36
CA ARG A 3 19.59 34.24 -13.94
C ARG A 3 20.42 33.54 -12.86
N LEU A 4 20.25 32.22 -12.72
CA LEU A 4 20.98 31.36 -11.76
C LEU A 4 22.50 31.57 -11.82
N ALA A 5 23.06 31.86 -13.01
CA ALA A 5 24.48 32.14 -13.21
C ALA A 5 25.00 33.41 -12.49
N LYS A 6 24.13 34.25 -11.93
CA LYS A 6 24.48 35.45 -11.17
C LYS A 6 24.20 35.32 -9.66
N VAL A 7 23.80 34.14 -9.20
CA VAL A 7 23.54 33.90 -7.77
C VAL A 7 24.86 33.48 -7.13
N GLU A 8 25.41 34.34 -6.27
CA GLU A 8 26.53 33.98 -5.41
C GLU A 8 26.03 33.09 -4.27
N LEU A 9 26.51 31.85 -4.24
CA LEU A 9 26.21 30.90 -3.16
C LEU A 9 27.03 31.27 -1.93
N ARG A 10 26.37 31.27 -0.76
CA ARG A 10 27.00 31.54 0.53
C ARG A 10 27.07 30.26 1.37
N LEU A 11 27.98 30.25 2.34
CA LEU A 11 28.08 29.19 3.32
C LEU A 11 26.74 29.03 4.07
N GLY A 12 26.20 27.82 4.05
CA GLY A 12 24.89 27.50 4.65
C GLY A 12 23.72 27.45 3.65
N ASP A 13 23.93 27.85 2.39
CA ASP A 13 22.89 27.73 1.37
C ASP A 13 22.60 26.25 1.04
N VAL A 14 21.31 25.93 0.89
CA VAL A 14 20.84 24.60 0.50
C VAL A 14 20.41 24.65 -0.95
N VAL A 15 21.04 23.84 -1.79
CA VAL A 15 20.81 23.81 -3.24
C VAL A 15 20.25 22.45 -3.63
N VAL A 16 19.17 22.45 -4.43
CA VAL A 16 18.62 21.21 -5.00
C VAL A 16 19.23 21.00 -6.38
N LEU A 17 19.90 19.88 -6.57
CA LEU A 17 20.57 19.51 -7.82
C LEU A 17 19.94 18.23 -8.37
N GLN A 18 19.55 18.25 -9.64
CA GLN A 18 18.97 17.10 -10.34
C GLN A 18 19.99 16.53 -11.33
N GLY A 19 20.27 15.23 -11.23
CA GLY A 19 21.32 14.57 -12.01
C GLY A 19 21.36 13.07 -11.77
N ASN A 20 22.39 12.40 -12.28
CA ASN A 20 22.54 10.95 -12.08
C ASN A 20 22.97 10.65 -10.64
N ALA A 21 22.15 9.91 -9.90
CA ALA A 21 22.37 9.56 -8.50
C ALA A 21 23.71 8.83 -8.24
N THR A 22 24.27 8.12 -9.23
CA THR A 22 25.55 7.41 -9.06
C THR A 22 26.77 8.32 -9.16
N THR A 23 26.73 9.37 -9.99
CA THR A 23 27.88 10.27 -10.23
C THR A 23 27.76 11.58 -9.45
N MET A 24 26.57 11.91 -8.96
CA MET A 24 26.30 13.13 -8.21
C MET A 24 27.17 13.27 -6.95
N PRO A 25 27.36 12.23 -6.10
CA PRO A 25 28.11 12.36 -4.87
C PRO A 25 29.57 12.75 -5.08
N GLU A 26 30.23 12.19 -6.11
CA GLU A 26 31.60 12.52 -6.49
C GLU A 26 31.70 13.97 -6.99
N THR A 27 30.74 14.38 -7.81
CA THR A 27 30.67 15.76 -8.32
C THR A 27 30.47 16.78 -7.19
N LEU A 28 29.57 16.47 -6.24
CA LEU A 28 29.31 17.31 -5.07
C LEU A 28 30.55 17.44 -4.17
N ARG A 29 31.29 16.35 -3.97
CA ARG A 29 32.57 16.36 -3.25
C ARG A 29 33.61 17.23 -3.98
N GLY A 30 33.70 17.12 -5.31
CA GLY A 30 34.61 17.95 -6.12
C GLY A 30 34.29 19.45 -6.06
N LEU A 31 33.02 19.80 -5.86
CA LEU A 31 32.55 21.18 -5.70
C LEU A 31 32.64 21.70 -4.24
N GLY A 32 33.12 20.89 -3.30
CA GLY A 32 33.19 21.24 -1.88
C GLY A 32 31.82 21.32 -1.19
N CYS A 33 30.78 20.77 -1.80
CA CYS A 33 29.43 20.71 -1.22
C CYS A 33 29.32 19.52 -0.26
N LEU A 34 28.64 19.71 0.87
CA LEU A 34 28.29 18.62 1.77
C LEU A 34 26.98 17.97 1.28
N PRO A 35 26.98 16.70 0.86
CA PRO A 35 25.75 16.02 0.48
C PRO A 35 24.86 15.88 1.72
N LEU A 36 23.74 16.61 1.74
CA LEU A 36 22.71 16.42 2.76
C LEU A 36 22.05 15.05 2.57
N ALA A 37 21.50 14.51 3.66
CA ALA A 37 20.74 13.27 3.62
C ALA A 37 19.69 13.32 2.51
N GLU A 38 19.63 12.26 1.71
CA GLU A 38 18.68 12.13 0.62
C GLU A 38 17.26 12.26 1.17
N ARG A 39 16.64 13.42 0.93
CA ARG A 39 15.21 13.60 1.17
C ARG A 39 14.49 13.21 -0.12
N PRO A 40 13.40 12.44 -0.06
CA PRO A 40 12.59 12.16 -1.23
C PRO A 40 11.90 13.45 -1.68
N ILE A 41 12.59 14.26 -2.48
CA ILE A 41 12.01 15.41 -3.15
C ILE A 41 11.31 14.87 -4.40
N LEU A 42 9.99 14.73 -4.31
CA LEU A 42 9.15 14.24 -5.41
C LEU A 42 9.11 15.27 -6.55
N LEU A 43 10.17 15.31 -7.36
CA LEU A 43 10.21 16.03 -8.64
C LEU A 43 9.42 15.21 -9.69
N GLY A 44 8.11 15.14 -9.52
CA GLY A 44 7.20 14.43 -10.42
C GLY A 44 6.86 15.25 -11.67
N SER A 45 6.91 14.65 -12.86
CA SER A 45 6.33 15.28 -14.05
C SER A 45 4.80 15.10 -14.05
N VAL A 46 4.05 16.09 -14.53
CA VAL A 46 2.57 16.08 -14.57
C VAL A 46 2.02 14.79 -15.22
N ARG A 47 2.74 14.24 -16.22
CA ARG A 47 2.41 13.00 -16.92
C ARG A 47 2.49 11.75 -16.01
N LYS A 48 3.38 11.75 -15.02
CA LYS A 48 3.47 10.70 -13.99
C LYS A 48 2.33 10.78 -12.97
N GLY A 49 1.60 11.89 -12.89
CA GLY A 49 0.45 12.04 -12.00
C GLY A 49 -0.88 11.59 -12.63
N ILE A 50 -1.13 11.92 -13.90
CA ILE A 50 -2.44 11.67 -14.53
C ILE A 50 -2.64 10.18 -14.88
N VAL A 51 -1.62 9.51 -15.40
CA VAL A 51 -1.73 8.11 -15.86
C VAL A 51 -2.14 7.15 -14.72
N PRO A 52 -1.54 7.18 -13.52
CA PRO A 52 -1.95 6.31 -12.42
C PRO A 52 -3.37 6.58 -11.94
N VAL A 53 -3.76 7.86 -11.87
CA VAL A 53 -5.11 8.26 -11.46
C VAL A 53 -6.14 7.75 -12.46
N ALA A 54 -5.88 7.87 -13.76
CA ALA A 54 -6.76 7.35 -14.80
C ALA A 54 -6.89 5.82 -14.74
N ILE A 55 -5.77 5.10 -14.56
CA ILE A 55 -5.76 3.64 -14.42
C ILE A 55 -6.55 3.19 -13.19
N LEU A 56 -6.34 3.86 -12.04
CA LEU A 56 -7.07 3.55 -10.81
C LEU A 56 -8.57 3.82 -10.96
N ALA A 57 -8.94 4.97 -11.54
CA ALA A 57 -10.34 5.30 -11.79
C ALA A 57 -11.01 4.27 -12.71
N LEU A 58 -10.31 3.81 -13.76
CA LEU A 58 -10.82 2.76 -14.65
C LEU A 58 -11.01 1.43 -13.90
N ALA A 59 -10.04 1.04 -13.06
CA ALA A 59 -10.15 -0.17 -12.24
C ALA A 59 -11.32 -0.09 -11.27
N MET A 60 -11.49 1.05 -10.58
CA MET A 60 -12.62 1.28 -9.67
C MET A 60 -13.97 1.27 -10.40
N LEU A 61 -14.05 1.90 -11.57
CA LEU A 61 -15.29 1.90 -12.36
C LEU A 61 -15.64 0.49 -12.82
N THR A 62 -14.69 -0.24 -13.41
CA THR A 62 -14.92 -1.60 -13.91
C THR A 62 -15.34 -2.57 -12.80
N THR A 63 -14.83 -2.42 -11.58
CA THR A 63 -15.29 -3.22 -10.43
C THR A 63 -16.64 -2.75 -9.91
N ALA A 64 -16.90 -1.44 -9.84
CA ALA A 64 -18.15 -0.89 -9.32
C ALA A 64 -19.39 -1.26 -10.16
N VAL A 65 -19.27 -1.27 -11.50
CA VAL A 65 -20.34 -1.77 -12.39
C VAL A 65 -20.33 -3.29 -12.56
N GLY A 66 -19.41 -4.01 -11.90
CA GLY A 66 -19.36 -5.47 -11.92
C GLY A 66 -18.87 -6.09 -13.23
N LEU A 67 -18.15 -5.32 -14.07
CA LEU A 67 -17.59 -5.81 -15.33
C LEU A 67 -16.45 -6.82 -15.10
N LEU A 68 -15.62 -6.58 -14.09
CA LEU A 68 -14.46 -7.39 -13.74
C LEU A 68 -14.43 -7.67 -12.23
N PRO A 69 -14.03 -8.89 -11.80
CA PRO A 69 -13.73 -9.15 -10.40
C PRO A 69 -12.62 -8.23 -9.89
N VAL A 70 -12.72 -7.79 -8.63
CA VAL A 70 -11.75 -6.90 -7.98
C VAL A 70 -10.29 -7.36 -8.16
N PRO A 71 -9.94 -8.64 -7.92
CA PRO A 71 -8.55 -9.09 -8.08
C PRO A 71 -8.04 -8.91 -9.51
N VAL A 72 -8.88 -9.16 -10.52
CA VAL A 72 -8.52 -9.08 -11.94
C VAL A 72 -8.32 -7.62 -12.36
N ALA A 73 -9.25 -6.74 -11.98
CA ALA A 73 -9.20 -5.33 -12.34
C ALA A 73 -7.97 -4.62 -11.73
N PHE A 74 -7.70 -4.85 -10.44
CA PHE A 74 -6.54 -4.26 -9.77
C PHE A 74 -5.22 -4.86 -10.24
N PHE A 75 -5.18 -6.15 -10.57
CA PHE A 75 -3.99 -6.75 -11.18
C PHE A 75 -3.71 -6.16 -12.57
N ALA A 76 -4.73 -6.01 -13.42
CA ALA A 76 -4.60 -5.37 -14.72
C ALA A 76 -4.14 -3.91 -14.59
N ALA A 77 -4.62 -3.18 -13.58
CA ALA A 77 -4.15 -1.84 -13.26
C ALA A 77 -2.67 -1.80 -12.90
N ALA A 78 -2.21 -2.72 -12.04
CA ALA A 78 -0.79 -2.83 -11.68
C ALA A 78 0.09 -3.14 -12.91
N VAL A 79 -0.34 -4.06 -13.77
CA VAL A 79 0.33 -4.35 -15.05
C VAL A 79 0.35 -3.10 -15.94
N GLY A 80 -0.77 -2.38 -16.04
CA GLY A 80 -0.87 -1.13 -16.78
C GLY A 80 0.17 -0.09 -16.32
N ILE A 81 0.31 0.11 -15.01
CA ILE A 81 1.31 1.04 -14.43
C ILE A 81 2.74 0.70 -14.91
N VAL A 82 3.08 -0.58 -14.98
CA VAL A 82 4.39 -1.05 -15.47
C VAL A 82 4.52 -0.85 -16.98
N LEU A 83 3.49 -1.20 -17.76
CA LEU A 83 3.50 -1.06 -19.22
C LEU A 83 3.63 0.41 -19.65
N PHE A 84 2.97 1.32 -18.95
CA PHE A 84 3.08 2.77 -19.17
C PHE A 84 4.37 3.37 -18.60
N LYS A 85 5.28 2.57 -18.02
CA LYS A 85 6.56 2.99 -17.43
C LYS A 85 6.40 4.12 -16.41
N VAL A 86 5.27 4.12 -15.68
CA VAL A 86 5.07 5.06 -14.57
C VAL A 86 6.04 4.72 -13.44
N ILE A 87 6.14 3.42 -13.13
CA ILE A 87 7.02 2.86 -12.12
C ILE A 87 7.80 1.72 -12.79
N PRO A 88 9.14 1.67 -12.66
CA PRO A 88 9.92 0.56 -13.20
C PRO A 88 9.60 -0.73 -12.41
N LEU A 89 9.61 -1.87 -13.10
CA LEU A 89 9.23 -3.17 -12.53
C LEU A 89 10.00 -3.53 -11.25
N ARG A 90 11.28 -3.14 -11.17
CA ARG A 90 12.11 -3.38 -9.98
C ARG A 90 11.54 -2.72 -8.74
N ASP A 91 11.07 -1.48 -8.85
CA ASP A 91 10.52 -0.71 -7.74
C ASP A 91 9.16 -1.29 -7.32
N VAL A 92 8.38 -1.84 -8.26
CA VAL A 92 7.13 -2.57 -7.95
C VAL A 92 7.42 -3.76 -7.05
N TYR A 93 8.40 -4.61 -7.38
CA TYR A 93 8.75 -5.74 -6.51
C TYR A 93 9.30 -5.32 -5.15
N GLN A 94 10.06 -4.23 -5.10
CA GLN A 94 10.57 -3.68 -3.83
C GLN A 94 9.48 -3.06 -2.96
N SER A 95 8.37 -2.61 -3.56
CA SER A 95 7.21 -2.08 -2.85
C SER A 95 6.28 -3.15 -2.28
N LEU A 96 6.50 -4.43 -2.59
CA LEU A 96 5.70 -5.52 -2.05
C LEU A 96 6.21 -5.94 -0.67
N ASP A 97 5.35 -5.82 0.33
CA ASP A 97 5.63 -6.34 1.67
C ASP A 97 5.47 -7.87 1.71
N GLY A 98 6.58 -8.57 1.50
CA GLY A 98 6.65 -10.03 1.58
C GLY A 98 5.98 -10.64 2.83
N PRO A 99 6.20 -10.10 4.04
CA PRO A 99 5.53 -10.59 5.25
C PRO A 99 4.00 -10.51 5.18
N ILE A 100 3.44 -9.45 4.58
CA ILE A 100 1.98 -9.30 4.43
C ILE A 100 1.45 -10.34 3.45
N LEU A 101 2.14 -10.59 2.34
CA LEU A 101 1.75 -11.63 1.37
C LEU A 101 1.76 -13.02 2.00
N VAL A 102 2.80 -13.35 2.77
CA VAL A 102 2.90 -14.63 3.49
C VAL A 102 1.78 -14.76 4.52
N MET A 103 1.52 -13.70 5.30
CA MET A 103 0.41 -13.67 6.25
C MET A 103 -0.93 -13.95 5.58
N LEU A 104 -1.27 -13.21 4.51
CA LEU A 104 -2.51 -13.39 3.77
C LEU A 104 -2.61 -14.79 3.15
N ALA A 105 -1.51 -15.33 2.62
CA ALA A 105 -1.48 -16.68 2.09
C ALA A 105 -1.72 -17.74 3.16
N ILE A 106 -1.16 -17.58 4.37
CA ILE A 106 -1.35 -18.49 5.51
C ILE A 106 -2.78 -18.46 6.06
N LEU A 107 -3.50 -17.34 5.90
CA LEU A 107 -4.91 -17.29 6.30
C LEU A 107 -5.77 -18.32 5.55
N ILE A 108 -5.38 -18.73 4.33
CA ILE A 108 -6.10 -19.75 3.57
C ILE A 108 -6.08 -21.11 4.31
N PRO A 109 -4.92 -21.76 4.55
CA PRO A 109 -4.88 -23.04 5.27
C PRO A 109 -5.28 -22.93 6.74
N VAL A 110 -5.04 -21.79 7.41
CA VAL A 110 -5.49 -21.59 8.80
C VAL A 110 -7.03 -21.58 8.88
N SER A 111 -7.68 -20.82 8.00
CA SER A 111 -9.15 -20.81 7.91
C SER A 111 -9.69 -22.18 7.54
N ASP A 112 -8.98 -22.91 6.68
CA ASP A 112 -9.35 -24.28 6.29
C ASP A 112 -9.26 -25.25 7.47
N SER A 113 -8.20 -25.14 8.27
CA SER A 113 -8.01 -25.94 9.48
C SER A 113 -9.08 -25.67 10.53
N LEU A 114 -9.43 -24.40 10.76
CA LEU A 114 -10.52 -24.01 11.67
C LEU A 114 -11.90 -24.51 11.20
N ARG A 115 -12.11 -24.62 9.88
CA ARG A 115 -13.33 -25.18 9.30
C ARG A 115 -13.38 -26.70 9.44
N THR A 116 -12.30 -27.38 9.07
CA THR A 116 -12.22 -28.84 9.06
C THR A 116 -12.16 -29.46 10.45
N THR A 117 -11.56 -28.78 11.43
CA THR A 117 -11.56 -29.20 12.85
C THR A 117 -12.90 -28.95 13.56
N GLY A 118 -13.85 -28.25 12.92
CA GLY A 118 -15.14 -27.90 13.51
C GLY A 118 -15.09 -26.71 14.48
N ALA A 119 -13.93 -26.07 14.68
CA ALA A 119 -13.80 -24.91 15.57
C ALA A 119 -14.74 -23.75 15.18
N THR A 120 -14.86 -23.48 13.87
CA THR A 120 -15.82 -22.49 13.35
C THR A 120 -17.27 -22.82 13.71
N ALA A 121 -17.66 -24.10 13.65
CA ALA A 121 -19.00 -24.54 13.97
C ALA A 121 -19.30 -24.38 15.47
N LEU A 122 -18.33 -24.66 16.34
CA LEU A 122 -18.47 -24.45 17.79
C LEU A 122 -18.71 -22.97 18.13
N VAL A 123 -17.90 -22.07 17.58
CA VAL A 123 -18.05 -20.63 17.81
C VAL A 123 -19.38 -20.11 17.26
N ALA A 124 -19.77 -20.55 16.06
CA ALA A 124 -21.03 -20.16 15.46
C ALA A 124 -22.24 -20.65 16.28
N ALA A 125 -22.18 -21.88 16.81
CA ALA A 125 -23.23 -22.43 17.66
C ALA A 125 -23.39 -21.63 18.97
N GLU A 126 -22.29 -21.27 19.64
CA GLU A 126 -22.36 -20.45 20.85
C GLU A 126 -22.90 -19.05 20.57
N LEU A 127 -22.42 -18.38 19.52
CA LEU A 127 -22.95 -17.08 19.11
C LEU A 127 -24.44 -17.15 18.76
N ALA A 128 -24.89 -18.21 18.11
CA ALA A 128 -26.30 -18.43 17.81
C ALA A 128 -27.13 -18.65 19.08
N ARG A 129 -26.64 -19.44 20.05
CA ARG A 129 -27.32 -19.65 21.33
C ARG A 129 -27.53 -18.34 22.06
N PHE A 130 -26.50 -17.50 22.19
CA PHE A 130 -26.66 -16.17 22.76
C PHE A 130 -27.62 -15.31 21.92
N GLY A 131 -27.45 -15.31 20.59
CA GLY A 131 -28.29 -14.54 19.67
C GLY A 131 -29.80 -14.83 19.79
N THR A 132 -30.20 -16.08 20.05
CA THR A 132 -31.62 -16.45 20.21
C THR A 132 -32.30 -15.88 21.45
N ILE A 133 -31.53 -15.47 22.45
CA ILE A 133 -32.04 -14.93 23.72
C ILE A 133 -32.14 -13.39 23.65
N LEU A 134 -31.44 -12.76 22.71
CA LEU A 134 -31.45 -11.30 22.53
C LEU A 134 -32.56 -10.84 21.56
N PRO A 135 -33.12 -9.63 21.75
CA PRO A 135 -33.97 -8.99 20.75
C PRO A 135 -33.17 -8.70 19.46
N ALA A 136 -33.85 -8.52 18.33
CA ALA A 136 -33.25 -8.33 17.00
C ALA A 136 -32.04 -7.35 16.94
N PRO A 137 -32.10 -6.12 17.51
CA PRO A 137 -30.93 -5.23 17.51
C PRO A 137 -29.77 -5.75 18.37
N GLY A 138 -30.06 -6.50 19.43
CA GLY A 138 -29.05 -7.12 20.29
C GLY A 138 -28.29 -8.23 19.57
N ALA A 139 -28.97 -9.08 18.80
CA ALA A 139 -28.32 -10.12 17.99
C ALA A 139 -27.40 -9.53 16.91
N LEU A 140 -27.83 -8.44 16.24
CA LEU A 140 -26.98 -7.69 15.31
C LEU A 140 -25.75 -7.10 15.99
N THR A 141 -25.93 -6.52 17.18
CA THR A 141 -24.84 -5.95 17.97
C THR A 141 -23.82 -7.02 18.38
N LEU A 142 -24.30 -8.19 18.83
CA LEU A 142 -23.45 -9.33 19.17
C LEU A 142 -22.58 -9.77 17.98
N ILE A 143 -23.18 -9.91 16.79
CA ILE A 143 -22.45 -10.32 15.58
C ILE A 143 -21.43 -9.24 15.16
N LEU A 144 -21.81 -7.97 15.20
CA LEU A 144 -20.90 -6.86 14.88
C LEU A 144 -19.72 -6.80 15.85
N VAL A 145 -19.96 -6.93 17.16
CA VAL A 145 -18.90 -6.93 18.18
C VAL A 145 -17.97 -8.13 17.99
N ALA A 146 -18.53 -9.32 17.75
CA ALA A 146 -17.73 -10.52 17.48
C ALA A 146 -16.85 -10.33 16.23
N ALA A 147 -17.40 -9.80 15.14
CA ALA A 147 -16.65 -9.53 13.91
C ALA A 147 -15.54 -8.47 14.13
N MET A 148 -15.84 -7.39 14.86
CA MET A 148 -14.87 -6.35 15.20
C MET A 148 -13.75 -6.90 16.09
N ALA A 149 -14.05 -7.80 17.04
CA ALA A 149 -13.05 -8.42 17.89
C ALA A 149 -12.06 -9.31 17.11
N VAL A 150 -12.50 -9.92 16.02
CA VAL A 150 -11.65 -10.77 15.15
C VAL A 150 -10.80 -9.94 14.18
N THR A 151 -11.26 -8.74 13.80
CA THR A 151 -10.63 -7.90 12.77
C THR A 151 -9.15 -7.58 13.00
N PRO A 152 -8.66 -7.27 14.24
CA PRO A 152 -7.24 -7.02 14.49
C PRO A 152 -6.33 -8.18 14.07
N PHE A 153 -6.79 -9.42 14.25
CA PHE A 153 -6.03 -10.62 13.88
C PHE A 153 -5.95 -10.79 12.35
N LEU A 154 -6.94 -10.28 11.62
CA LEU A 154 -6.99 -10.38 10.16
C LEU A 154 -6.31 -9.21 9.45
N ASN A 155 -6.34 -8.01 10.03
CA ASN A 155 -5.98 -6.76 9.34
C ASN A 155 -4.76 -6.04 9.93
N ASN A 156 -4.16 -6.51 11.03
CA ASN A 156 -3.17 -5.72 11.77
C ASN A 156 -1.87 -6.47 12.15
N ALA A 157 -1.59 -7.66 11.62
CA ALA A 157 -0.35 -8.36 12.04
C ALA A 157 0.95 -7.62 11.65
N ALA A 158 0.88 -6.67 10.70
CA ALA A 158 2.02 -5.84 10.31
C ALA A 158 2.37 -4.75 11.35
N THR A 159 1.44 -4.31 12.20
CA THR A 159 1.66 -3.15 13.10
C THR A 159 2.39 -3.53 14.40
N VAL A 160 2.57 -4.82 14.67
CA VAL A 160 3.26 -5.32 15.88
C VAL A 160 4.76 -5.57 15.63
N LEU A 161 5.22 -5.57 14.37
CA LEU A 161 6.60 -5.91 14.00
C LEU A 161 7.47 -4.69 13.60
N VAL A 162 6.99 -3.47 13.81
CA VAL A 162 7.75 -2.22 13.60
C VAL A 162 7.92 -1.49 14.93
#